data_AF-A0A9P3MPC0-F1
#
_entry.id   AF-A0A9P3MPC0-F1
#
_cell.length_a   1.000
_cell.length_b   1.000
_cell.length_c   1.000
_cell.angle_alpha   90.00
_cell.angle_beta   90.00
_cell.angle_gamma   90.00
#
_symmetry.space_group_name_H-M   'P 1'
#
loop_
_entity.id
_entity.type
_entity.pdbx_description
1 polymer ?
#
loop_
_entity_poly.entity_id
_entity_poly.type
_entity_poly.pdbx_seq_one_letter_code
_entity_poly.pdbx_strand_id
1 'polypeptide(L)'
;MNALLSPLSAGATVEFLPDHRFDAAAVWQRWRESYPDGRCAQPDSITFFTGVPTHYVRLLQEFDRMPLQLQRRSALAASKLRLMMCGSASCPEELMRRWQQVTGQRLLERYGMTEFAMALTNPLLGEKKPQSVGVPLRGVKVKLADIAKARPGSSTSGGSAGSSAARGVLGHVPAPGAFSRSIGSGSGGGSSGSTSGGSSGGINSGSSTTSSGSWSGGWGELLVKSPGMFLRYWNKPKETAEAFDPEGWFRTGDIASVDSHGYWQIHGRESVDIIKTRGYKVSALEIESKLLEHPLVSEAVVLGVPDREQGEAVAAVVVLGSTLPHHQNHHRTNHQQQQQQYQQQHVDSAPGSSHGEVKNEGEEGTGVADSSETASGGHPMLTLDELRKWASTRVAGYKVPSRLRVVDKMPRNVMGKVNKKDLLRDLFPRLQQS
;
A
#
# COMPACT_ATOMS: atom_id res chain seq x y z
N MET A 1 -5.93 -7.34 15.71
CA MET A 1 -6.43 -6.41 16.76
C MET A 1 -7.55 -5.54 16.23
N ASN A 2 -7.30 -4.60 15.30
CA ASN A 2 -8.33 -3.64 14.84
C ASN A 2 -9.51 -4.26 14.09
N ALA A 3 -9.28 -5.32 13.30
CA ALA A 3 -10.35 -5.96 12.52
C ALA A 3 -11.37 -6.72 13.38
N LEU A 4 -11.01 -7.06 14.63
CA LEU A 4 -11.80 -7.90 15.52
C LEU A 4 -12.18 -7.15 16.80
N LEU A 5 -11.18 -6.73 17.59
CA LEU A 5 -11.43 -6.13 18.90
C LEU A 5 -12.09 -4.76 18.80
N SER A 6 -11.72 -3.93 17.83
CA SER A 6 -12.31 -2.59 17.71
C SER A 6 -13.82 -2.65 17.39
N PRO A 7 -14.28 -3.41 16.36
CA PRO A 7 -15.71 -3.61 16.14
C PRO A 7 -16.42 -4.20 17.35
N LEU A 8 -15.89 -5.27 17.94
CA LEU A 8 -16.52 -5.93 19.10
C LEU A 8 -16.64 -4.98 20.30
N SER A 9 -15.60 -4.18 20.57
CA SER A 9 -15.64 -3.19 21.66
C SER A 9 -16.66 -2.08 21.44
N ALA A 10 -17.06 -1.83 20.19
CA ALA A 10 -18.10 -0.88 19.81
C ALA A 10 -19.50 -1.54 19.72
N GLY A 11 -19.63 -2.82 20.08
CA GLY A 11 -20.89 -3.57 19.95
C GLY A 11 -21.26 -3.95 18.52
N ALA A 12 -20.31 -3.88 17.57
CA ALA A 12 -20.55 -4.29 16.19
C ALA A 12 -20.34 -5.78 15.99
N THR A 13 -21.02 -6.33 14.98
CA THR A 13 -20.83 -7.71 14.52
C THR A 13 -19.63 -7.80 13.58
N VAL A 14 -18.83 -8.85 13.73
CA VAL A 14 -17.73 -9.19 12.82
C VAL A 14 -18.12 -10.43 12.02
N GLU A 15 -18.18 -10.30 10.70
CA GLU A 15 -18.43 -11.42 9.81
C GLU A 15 -17.12 -12.03 9.34
N PHE A 16 -17.02 -13.35 9.45
CA PHE A 16 -15.93 -14.14 8.89
C PHE A 16 -16.42 -14.83 7.63
N LEU A 17 -15.71 -14.63 6.51
CA LEU A 17 -15.95 -15.43 5.33
C LEU A 17 -15.49 -16.88 5.60
N PRO A 18 -16.22 -17.88 5.08
CA PRO A 18 -16.04 -19.28 5.46
C PRO A 18 -14.73 -19.91 4.95
N ASP A 19 -14.11 -19.34 3.91
CA ASP A 19 -12.83 -19.80 3.39
C ASP A 19 -11.65 -19.14 4.12
N HIS A 20 -10.61 -19.93 4.39
CA HIS A 20 -9.33 -19.49 4.94
C HIS A 20 -8.52 -18.60 3.98
N ARG A 21 -8.92 -18.52 2.70
CA ARG A 21 -8.30 -17.67 1.67
C ARG A 21 -9.17 -16.47 1.33
N PHE A 22 -8.53 -15.35 1.03
CA PHE A 22 -9.22 -14.15 0.54
C PHE A 22 -9.80 -14.39 -0.86
N ASP A 23 -11.12 -14.34 -0.96
CA ASP A 23 -11.90 -14.45 -2.20
C ASP A 23 -12.56 -13.10 -2.54
N ALA A 24 -12.10 -12.48 -3.62
CA ALA A 24 -12.61 -11.19 -4.08
C ALA A 24 -14.04 -11.28 -4.63
N ALA A 25 -14.40 -12.40 -5.28
CA ALA A 25 -15.73 -12.59 -5.87
C ALA A 25 -16.78 -12.72 -4.76
N ALA A 26 -16.46 -13.50 -3.72
CA ALA A 26 -17.29 -13.65 -2.54
C ALA A 26 -17.50 -12.31 -1.80
N VAL A 27 -16.45 -11.49 -1.65
CA VAL A 27 -16.56 -10.16 -1.03
C VAL A 27 -17.51 -9.25 -1.81
N TRP A 28 -17.33 -9.17 -3.13
CA TRP A 28 -18.23 -8.37 -3.99
C TRP A 28 -19.67 -8.87 -3.95
N GLN A 29 -19.87 -10.19 -3.95
CA GLN A 29 -21.19 -10.79 -3.79
C GLN A 29 -21.83 -10.40 -2.46
N ARG A 30 -21.09 -10.53 -1.36
CA ARG A 30 -21.59 -10.22 -0.03
C ARG A 30 -21.98 -8.74 0.12
N TRP A 31 -21.24 -7.82 -0.49
CA TRP A 31 -21.63 -6.41 -0.53
C TRP A 31 -22.92 -6.19 -1.34
N ARG A 32 -23.08 -6.87 -2.48
CA ARG A 32 -24.35 -6.81 -3.23
C ARG A 32 -25.52 -7.37 -2.45
N GLU A 33 -25.33 -8.43 -1.67
CA GLU A 33 -26.37 -8.99 -0.80
C GLU A 33 -26.73 -8.03 0.35
N SER A 34 -25.75 -7.28 0.86
CA SER A 34 -25.99 -6.22 1.85
C SER A 34 -26.85 -5.08 1.32
N TYR A 35 -26.77 -4.81 0.00
CA TYR A 35 -27.43 -3.70 -0.69
C TYR A 35 -27.97 -4.13 -2.08
N PRO A 36 -29.01 -4.98 -2.15
CA PRO A 36 -29.42 -5.66 -3.38
C PRO A 36 -29.92 -4.72 -4.49
N ASP A 37 -30.56 -3.62 -4.10
CA ASP A 37 -31.04 -2.53 -4.95
C ASP A 37 -30.11 -1.30 -4.91
N GLY A 38 -29.04 -1.38 -4.11
CA GLY A 38 -28.12 -0.28 -3.87
C GLY A 38 -28.73 0.92 -3.16
N ARG A 39 -29.87 0.75 -2.46
CA ARG A 39 -30.54 1.81 -1.70
C ARG A 39 -30.72 1.42 -0.25
N CYS A 40 -31.41 0.31 0.01
CA CYS A 40 -31.78 -0.11 1.34
C CYS A 40 -30.77 -1.12 1.89
N ALA A 41 -30.28 -0.84 3.09
CA ALA A 41 -29.43 -1.76 3.82
C ALA A 41 -30.25 -2.95 4.31
N GLN A 42 -29.74 -4.16 4.14
CA GLN A 42 -30.27 -5.34 4.84
C GLN A 42 -29.91 -5.28 6.34
N PRO A 43 -30.67 -5.95 7.23
CA PRO A 43 -30.40 -5.96 8.67
C PRO A 43 -28.98 -6.41 9.04
N ASP A 44 -28.42 -7.33 8.26
CA ASP A 44 -27.07 -7.89 8.42
C ASP A 44 -26.04 -7.25 7.47
N SER A 45 -26.34 -6.06 6.92
CA SER A 45 -25.48 -5.43 5.91
C SER A 45 -24.05 -5.16 6.39
N ILE A 46 -23.08 -5.44 5.51
CA ILE A 46 -21.69 -5.03 5.71
C ILE A 46 -21.59 -3.51 5.54
N THR A 47 -21.36 -2.80 6.64
CA THR A 47 -21.17 -1.34 6.63
C THR A 47 -19.71 -0.91 6.69
N PHE A 48 -18.80 -1.85 6.92
CA PHE A 48 -17.40 -1.60 7.18
C PHE A 48 -16.51 -2.68 6.55
N PHE A 49 -15.42 -2.28 5.89
CA PHE A 49 -14.40 -3.21 5.38
C PHE A 49 -12.99 -2.78 5.74
N THR A 50 -12.18 -3.75 6.21
CA THR A 50 -10.75 -3.56 6.48
C THR A 50 -9.95 -4.44 5.55
N GLY A 51 -8.95 -3.87 4.89
CA GLY A 51 -8.08 -4.60 3.99
C GLY A 51 -6.64 -4.09 4.02
N VAL A 52 -5.79 -4.85 3.36
CA VAL A 52 -4.43 -4.42 2.99
C VAL A 52 -4.42 -4.09 1.50
N PRO A 53 -3.43 -3.36 0.96
CA PRO A 53 -3.39 -2.97 -0.45
C PRO A 53 -3.63 -4.14 -1.43
N THR A 54 -3.08 -5.32 -1.14
CA THR A 54 -3.24 -6.50 -1.99
C THR A 54 -4.68 -7.02 -2.07
N HIS A 55 -5.52 -6.81 -1.04
CA HIS A 55 -6.95 -7.13 -1.10
C HIS A 55 -7.65 -6.22 -2.12
N TYR A 56 -7.37 -4.92 -2.09
CA TYR A 56 -7.97 -3.95 -3.02
C TYR A 56 -7.53 -4.17 -4.46
N VAL A 57 -6.26 -4.56 -4.70
CA VAL A 57 -5.79 -4.97 -6.02
C VAL A 57 -6.61 -6.15 -6.55
N ARG A 58 -6.78 -7.21 -5.75
CA ARG A 58 -7.57 -8.38 -6.13
C ARG A 58 -9.05 -8.03 -6.36
N LEU A 59 -9.62 -7.15 -5.54
CA LEU A 59 -10.99 -6.68 -5.70
C LEU A 59 -11.17 -5.92 -7.01
N LEU A 60 -10.24 -5.05 -7.39
CA LEU A 60 -10.30 -4.35 -8.68
C LEU A 60 -10.11 -5.29 -9.87
N GLN A 61 -9.18 -6.24 -9.79
CA GLN A 61 -8.99 -7.26 -10.84
C GLN A 61 -10.25 -8.09 -11.05
N GLU A 62 -10.91 -8.49 -9.97
CA GLU A 62 -12.17 -9.23 -10.03
C GLU A 62 -13.29 -8.35 -10.60
N PHE A 63 -13.38 -7.09 -10.17
CA PHE A 63 -14.34 -6.13 -10.70
C PHE A 63 -14.20 -5.96 -12.23
N ASP A 64 -12.97 -5.83 -12.74
CA ASP A 64 -12.71 -5.65 -14.17
C ASP A 64 -13.19 -6.85 -15.01
N ARG A 65 -13.18 -8.06 -14.43
CA ARG A 65 -13.63 -9.29 -15.09
C ARG A 65 -15.14 -9.47 -15.10
N MET A 66 -15.87 -8.73 -14.25
CA MET A 66 -17.33 -8.84 -14.16
C MET A 66 -18.03 -8.24 -15.38
N PRO A 67 -19.20 -8.78 -15.79
CA PRO A 67 -20.06 -8.13 -16.77
C PRO A 67 -20.48 -6.72 -16.30
N LEU A 68 -20.65 -5.77 -17.24
CA LEU A 68 -20.97 -4.37 -16.94
C LEU A 68 -22.15 -4.16 -15.99
N GLN A 69 -23.20 -4.97 -16.09
CA GLN A 69 -24.34 -4.90 -15.18
C GLN A 69 -23.97 -5.27 -13.74
N LEU A 70 -23.11 -6.28 -13.58
CA LEU A 70 -22.64 -6.72 -12.28
C LEU A 70 -21.63 -5.72 -11.69
N GLN A 71 -20.78 -5.13 -12.52
CA GLN A 71 -19.91 -4.01 -12.13
C GLN A 71 -20.72 -2.85 -11.53
N ARG A 72 -21.76 -2.39 -12.22
CA ARG A 72 -22.64 -1.29 -11.75
C ARG A 72 -23.26 -1.60 -10.39
N ARG A 73 -23.83 -2.80 -10.21
CA ARG A 73 -24.42 -3.23 -8.94
C ARG A 73 -23.39 -3.33 -7.82
N SER A 74 -22.20 -3.85 -8.13
CA SER A 74 -21.10 -4.01 -7.17
C SER A 74 -20.55 -2.66 -6.71
N ALA A 75 -20.33 -1.73 -7.65
CA ALA A 75 -19.90 -0.36 -7.37
C ALA A 75 -20.91 0.38 -6.48
N LEU A 76 -22.20 0.26 -6.82
CA LEU A 76 -23.28 0.88 -6.05
C LEU A 76 -23.34 0.31 -4.62
N ALA A 77 -23.25 -1.00 -4.46
CA ALA A 77 -23.22 -1.63 -3.14
C ALA A 77 -21.99 -1.19 -2.32
N ALA A 78 -20.79 -1.21 -2.92
CA ALA A 78 -19.56 -0.73 -2.29
C ALA A 78 -19.63 0.74 -1.86
N SER A 79 -20.31 1.58 -2.64
CA SER A 79 -20.51 3.00 -2.30
C SER A 79 -21.32 3.22 -1.02
N LYS A 80 -22.10 2.22 -0.57
CA LYS A 80 -22.92 2.31 0.64
C LYS A 80 -22.17 1.95 1.92
N LEU A 81 -21.01 1.31 1.83
CA LEU A 81 -20.19 1.07 2.99
C LEU A 81 -19.79 2.42 3.60
N ARG A 82 -19.92 2.52 4.92
CA ARG A 82 -19.65 3.75 5.66
C ARG A 82 -18.15 4.05 5.75
N LEU A 83 -17.33 3.01 5.73
CA LEU A 83 -15.90 3.14 5.87
C LEU A 83 -15.15 1.95 5.27
N MET A 84 -14.10 2.24 4.51
CA MET A 84 -13.13 1.28 4.01
C MET A 84 -11.73 1.68 4.47
N MET A 85 -11.02 0.76 5.12
CA MET A 85 -9.70 1.03 5.72
C MET A 85 -8.61 0.27 4.99
N CYS A 86 -7.49 0.94 4.72
CA CYS A 86 -6.30 0.32 4.19
C CYS A 86 -5.14 0.53 5.16
N GLY A 87 -4.38 -0.53 5.45
CA GLY A 87 -3.26 -0.46 6.38
C GLY A 87 -2.32 -1.64 6.23
N SER A 88 -1.38 -1.76 7.19
CA SER A 88 -0.35 -2.80 7.26
C SER A 88 0.72 -2.78 6.15
N ALA A 89 0.54 -2.00 5.11
CA ALA A 89 1.54 -1.68 4.09
C ALA A 89 1.20 -0.32 3.47
N SER A 90 2.18 0.28 2.79
CA SER A 90 1.95 1.48 1.98
C SER A 90 0.93 1.20 0.88
N CYS A 91 -0.07 2.08 0.72
CA CYS A 91 -1.09 1.96 -0.29
C CYS A 91 -0.73 2.83 -1.49
N PRO A 92 -0.52 2.27 -2.70
CA PRO A 92 -0.21 3.07 -3.89
C PRO A 92 -1.32 4.09 -4.18
N GLU A 93 -0.94 5.31 -4.54
CA GLU A 93 -1.88 6.38 -4.86
C GLU A 93 -2.82 6.00 -6.01
N GLU A 94 -2.30 5.33 -7.03
CA GLU A 94 -3.10 4.86 -8.15
C GLU A 94 -4.17 3.86 -7.73
N LEU A 95 -3.84 2.95 -6.80
CA LEU A 95 -4.78 2.00 -6.24
C LEU A 95 -5.93 2.74 -5.53
N MET A 96 -5.60 3.74 -4.71
CA MET A 96 -6.61 4.55 -4.03
C MET A 96 -7.47 5.35 -5.00
N ARG A 97 -6.85 5.98 -6.01
CA ARG A 97 -7.55 6.75 -7.04
C ARG A 97 -8.52 5.87 -7.82
N ARG A 98 -8.05 4.72 -8.29
CA ARG A 98 -8.88 3.77 -9.03
C ARG A 98 -10.00 3.20 -8.17
N TRP A 99 -9.72 2.88 -6.90
CA TRP A 99 -10.74 2.44 -5.96
C TRP A 99 -11.84 3.49 -5.77
N GLN A 100 -11.44 4.76 -5.61
CA GLN A 100 -12.37 5.88 -5.50
C GLN A 100 -13.18 6.08 -6.79
N GLN A 101 -12.58 5.93 -7.97
CA GLN A 101 -13.30 6.00 -9.24
C GLN A 101 -14.37 4.91 -9.37
N VAL A 102 -14.04 3.68 -8.95
CA VAL A 102 -14.95 2.52 -9.06
C VAL A 102 -16.07 2.58 -8.02
N THR A 103 -15.77 2.94 -6.77
CA THR A 103 -16.70 2.78 -5.65
C THR A 103 -17.21 4.10 -5.07
N GLY A 104 -16.61 5.23 -5.42
CA GLY A 104 -16.79 6.52 -4.75
C GLY A 104 -16.12 6.61 -3.37
N GLN A 105 -15.60 5.50 -2.83
CA GLN A 105 -15.04 5.45 -1.48
C GLN A 105 -13.57 5.86 -1.48
N ARG A 106 -13.20 6.75 -0.55
CA ARG A 106 -11.80 7.04 -0.25
C ARG A 106 -11.30 6.16 0.88
N LEU A 107 -10.30 5.34 0.59
CA LEU A 107 -9.67 4.47 1.58
C LEU A 107 -9.07 5.31 2.71
N LEU A 108 -9.35 4.92 3.95
CA LEU A 108 -8.73 5.51 5.13
C LEU A 108 -7.40 4.79 5.39
N GLU A 109 -6.30 5.45 5.01
CA GLU A 109 -4.95 4.99 5.34
C GLU A 109 -4.63 5.22 6.81
N ARG A 110 -4.00 4.21 7.42
CA ARG A 110 -3.58 4.21 8.82
C ARG A 110 -2.26 3.48 9.00
N TYR A 111 -1.51 3.91 10.01
CA TYR A 111 -0.24 3.31 10.36
C TYR A 111 -0.21 2.80 11.80
N GLY A 112 0.37 1.61 11.92
CA GLY A 112 0.98 1.14 13.13
C GLY A 112 1.43 -0.31 13.01
N MET A 113 1.81 -0.88 14.14
CA MET A 113 2.48 -2.18 14.22
C MET A 113 2.04 -2.94 15.46
N THR A 114 2.47 -4.19 15.57
CA THR A 114 2.09 -5.10 16.66
C THR A 114 2.34 -4.51 18.04
N GLU A 115 3.42 -3.73 18.17
CA GLU A 115 3.94 -3.17 19.40
C GLU A 115 3.12 -2.02 19.97
N PHE A 116 2.30 -1.34 19.17
CA PHE A 116 1.45 -0.24 19.67
C PHE A 116 0.06 -0.17 19.03
N ALA A 117 -0.34 -1.23 18.34
CA ALA A 117 -1.53 -1.28 17.51
C ALA A 117 -1.54 -0.15 16.45
N MET A 118 -2.29 0.92 16.64
CA MET A 118 -2.36 2.06 15.72
C MET A 118 -1.80 3.32 16.36
N ALA A 119 -1.00 4.06 15.59
CA ALA A 119 -0.44 5.33 16.01
C ALA A 119 -1.00 6.50 15.18
N LEU A 120 -1.06 6.35 13.86
CA LEU A 120 -1.41 7.44 12.94
C LEU A 120 -2.62 7.05 12.08
N THR A 121 -3.49 8.02 11.80
CA THR A 121 -4.64 7.83 10.92
C THR A 121 -4.96 9.11 10.18
N ASN A 122 -5.40 8.98 8.92
CA ASN A 122 -6.15 10.07 8.30
C ASN A 122 -7.42 10.37 9.11
N PRO A 123 -7.99 11.58 9.00
CA PRO A 123 -9.24 11.88 9.66
C PRO A 123 -10.37 11.01 9.08
N LEU A 124 -11.22 10.50 9.97
CA LEU A 124 -12.38 9.70 9.58
C LEU A 124 -13.35 10.53 8.71
N LEU A 125 -13.65 11.73 9.18
CA LEU A 125 -14.49 12.74 8.54
C LEU A 125 -13.60 13.82 7.93
N GLY A 126 -13.97 14.32 6.75
CA GLY A 126 -13.22 15.37 6.05
C GLY A 126 -12.22 14.81 5.03
N GLU A 127 -11.30 15.69 4.61
CA GLU A 127 -10.32 15.37 3.57
C GLU A 127 -9.22 14.44 4.09
N LYS A 128 -8.98 13.37 3.34
CA LYS A 128 -7.89 12.42 3.57
C LYS A 128 -6.73 12.88 2.70
N LYS A 129 -5.55 13.06 3.28
CA LYS A 129 -4.38 13.52 2.53
C LYS A 129 -3.73 12.33 1.82
N PRO A 130 -3.67 12.33 0.47
CA PRO A 130 -2.99 11.27 -0.26
C PRO A 130 -1.53 11.13 0.16
N GLN A 131 -1.01 9.90 0.08
CA GLN A 131 0.39 9.58 0.40
C GLN A 131 0.80 9.91 1.84
N SER A 132 -0.17 10.04 2.74
CA SER A 132 0.05 10.30 4.15
C SER A 132 -0.76 9.30 4.95
N VAL A 133 -0.16 8.78 6.02
CA VAL A 133 -0.86 7.92 6.98
C VAL A 133 -1.64 8.73 8.03
N GLY A 134 -1.58 10.05 7.92
CA GLY A 134 -2.39 11.01 8.67
C GLY A 134 -1.68 11.58 9.90
N VAL A 135 -2.46 11.82 10.94
CA VAL A 135 -2.02 12.48 12.18
C VAL A 135 -2.07 11.50 13.36
N PRO A 136 -1.36 11.79 14.47
CA PRO A 136 -1.43 10.96 15.67
C PRO A 136 -2.83 10.82 16.23
N LEU A 137 -3.19 9.59 16.61
CA LEU A 137 -4.40 9.30 17.36
C LEU A 137 -4.38 9.99 18.74
N ARG A 138 -5.56 10.19 19.32
CA ARG A 138 -5.69 10.79 20.66
C ARG A 138 -4.86 10.02 21.68
N GLY A 139 -4.00 10.75 22.40
CA GLY A 139 -3.11 10.17 23.42
C GLY A 139 -1.81 9.58 22.87
N VAL A 140 -1.66 9.45 21.55
CA VAL A 140 -0.41 9.05 20.91
C VAL A 140 0.49 10.28 20.75
N LYS A 141 1.77 10.11 21.08
CA LYS A 141 2.82 11.10 20.85
C LYS A 141 3.81 10.52 19.85
N VAL A 142 4.27 11.35 18.92
CA VAL A 142 5.27 10.97 17.91
C VAL A 142 6.34 12.06 17.79
N LYS A 143 7.55 11.67 17.41
CA LYS A 143 8.64 12.59 17.05
C LYS A 143 9.51 11.96 15.97
N LEU A 144 10.26 12.79 15.24
CA LEU A 144 11.35 12.35 14.38
C LEU A 144 12.66 12.35 15.17
N ALA A 145 13.43 11.28 15.06
CA ALA A 145 14.82 11.25 15.46
C ALA A 145 15.74 11.38 14.24
N ASP A 146 16.85 12.09 14.41
CA ASP A 146 17.86 12.22 13.36
C ASP A 146 18.43 10.86 12.96
N ILE A 147 18.56 10.64 11.65
CA ILE A 147 19.14 9.43 11.03
C ILE A 147 20.64 9.27 11.39
N ALA A 148 21.26 10.23 12.09
CA ALA A 148 22.67 10.22 12.46
C ALA A 148 22.97 9.98 13.96
N LYS A 149 21.97 9.76 14.83
CA LYS A 149 22.19 9.65 16.30
C LYS A 149 21.64 8.41 16.99
N ALA A 150 21.17 7.41 16.25
CA ALA A 150 20.50 6.25 16.82
C ALA A 150 21.34 4.95 16.75
N ARG A 151 22.61 4.95 17.21
CA ARG A 151 23.31 3.72 17.62
C ARG A 151 24.45 4.03 18.61
N PRO A 152 24.31 3.78 19.91
CA PRO A 152 25.44 3.48 20.77
C PRO A 152 25.76 1.99 20.59
N GLY A 153 26.74 1.66 19.74
CA GLY A 153 27.14 0.26 19.55
C GLY A 153 27.86 -0.05 18.25
N SER A 154 29.01 0.59 18.01
CA SER A 154 30.08 0.00 17.19
C SER A 154 31.41 0.58 17.64
N SER A 155 32.26 -0.30 18.15
CA SER A 155 33.58 -0.05 18.73
C SER A 155 34.49 0.80 17.84
N THR A 156 35.06 1.86 18.41
CA THR A 156 36.37 2.38 18.01
C THR A 156 37.28 2.27 19.22
N SER A 157 38.30 1.43 19.09
CA SER A 157 39.38 1.28 20.05
C SER A 157 40.31 2.50 20.00
N GLY A 158 40.70 3.02 21.17
CA GLY A 158 41.93 3.80 21.34
C GLY A 158 41.73 5.17 22.00
N GLY A 159 42.13 5.29 23.27
CA GLY A 159 42.29 6.59 23.94
C GLY A 159 42.05 6.54 25.44
N SER A 160 43.11 6.36 26.21
CA SER A 160 43.14 6.28 27.68
C SER A 160 43.05 7.65 28.37
N ALA A 161 42.51 7.59 29.59
CA ALA A 161 42.73 8.45 30.77
C ALA A 161 41.86 9.70 30.99
N GLY A 162 41.16 9.68 32.15
CA GLY A 162 40.45 10.80 32.76
C GLY A 162 39.49 10.38 33.87
N SER A 163 40.03 9.84 34.98
CA SER A 163 39.28 9.41 36.17
C SER A 163 38.66 10.60 36.91
N SER A 164 37.37 10.49 37.25
CA SER A 164 36.83 11.05 38.50
C SER A 164 35.54 10.33 38.87
N ALA A 165 35.56 9.70 40.04
CA ALA A 165 34.53 8.88 40.63
C ALA A 165 33.27 9.68 41.05
N ALA A 166 32.09 9.07 40.89
CA ALA A 166 30.94 9.35 41.75
C ALA A 166 30.19 8.03 42.02
N ARG A 167 30.02 7.74 43.30
CA ARG A 167 29.39 6.56 43.90
C ARG A 167 27.92 6.40 43.46
N GLY A 168 27.48 5.15 43.41
CA GLY A 168 26.19 4.75 42.86
C GLY A 168 24.98 4.98 43.76
N VAL A 169 23.81 4.81 43.12
CA VAL A 169 22.53 4.48 43.75
C VAL A 169 21.82 3.51 42.80
N LEU A 170 21.48 2.32 43.32
CA LEU A 170 20.63 1.33 42.65
C LEU A 170 19.21 1.90 42.50
N GLY A 171 18.78 2.16 41.27
CA GLY A 171 17.45 2.64 40.93
C GLY A 171 16.49 1.49 40.62
N HIS A 172 15.48 1.38 41.47
CA HIS A 172 14.38 0.41 41.52
C HIS A 172 13.55 0.35 40.22
N VAL A 173 13.13 -0.85 39.82
CA VAL A 173 12.10 -1.09 38.79
C VAL A 173 10.71 -0.82 39.41
N PRO A 174 9.85 0.07 38.87
CA PRO A 174 8.51 0.24 39.42
C PRO A 174 7.55 -0.84 38.89
N ALA A 175 6.88 -1.53 39.81
CA ALA A 175 5.77 -2.44 39.54
C ALA A 175 4.49 -1.68 39.16
N PRO A 176 3.57 -2.27 38.36
CA PRO A 176 2.35 -1.60 37.94
C PRO A 176 1.32 -1.54 39.07
N GLY A 177 0.92 -0.31 39.43
CA GLY A 177 -0.15 -0.04 40.39
C GLY A 177 -1.53 -0.36 39.81
N ALA A 178 -2.30 -1.14 40.57
CA ALA A 178 -3.68 -1.50 40.29
C ALA A 178 -4.62 -0.28 40.47
N PHE A 179 -5.36 0.08 39.43
CA PHE A 179 -6.50 0.98 39.55
C PHE A 179 -7.75 0.17 39.90
N SER A 180 -8.16 0.26 41.17
CA SER A 180 -9.47 -0.21 41.63
C SER A 180 -10.54 0.84 41.31
N ARG A 181 -11.63 0.44 40.65
CA ARG A 181 -12.84 1.25 40.48
C ARG A 181 -13.78 0.98 41.65
N SER A 182 -14.14 2.02 42.41
CA SER A 182 -15.32 1.96 43.27
C SER A 182 -16.56 2.32 42.46
N ILE A 183 -17.59 1.49 42.59
CA ILE A 183 -18.95 1.72 42.10
C ILE A 183 -19.70 2.37 43.25
N GLY A 184 -20.19 3.59 43.05
CA GLY A 184 -21.09 4.30 43.96
C GLY A 184 -22.40 4.60 43.25
N SER A 185 -23.45 3.89 43.65
CA SER A 185 -24.86 4.08 43.26
C SER A 185 -25.40 5.42 43.73
N GLY A 186 -26.11 6.13 42.86
CA GLY A 186 -26.87 7.33 43.21
C GLY A 186 -28.15 7.42 42.37
N SER A 187 -29.27 7.07 43.00
CA SER A 187 -30.64 7.24 42.54
C SER A 187 -31.13 8.67 42.74
N GLY A 188 -31.89 9.22 41.78
CA GLY A 188 -32.63 10.47 41.94
C GLY A 188 -33.28 10.90 40.63
N GLY A 189 -34.61 10.91 40.59
CA GLY A 189 -35.41 11.21 39.39
C GLY A 189 -35.78 12.68 39.21
N GLY A 190 -36.55 12.93 38.14
CA GLY A 190 -37.48 14.07 38.07
C GLY A 190 -37.28 15.07 36.92
N SER A 191 -38.20 14.97 35.94
CA SER A 191 -38.95 16.08 35.32
C SER A 191 -38.27 17.11 34.38
N SER A 192 -38.72 17.02 33.11
CA SER A 192 -39.24 18.06 32.18
C SER A 192 -38.49 19.37 31.89
N GLY A 193 -38.50 19.74 30.60
CA GLY A 193 -38.18 21.10 30.13
C GLY A 193 -37.64 21.12 28.69
N SER A 194 -38.53 21.40 27.73
CA SER A 194 -38.19 21.76 26.36
C SER A 194 -37.60 23.16 26.28
N THR A 195 -36.52 23.37 25.52
CA THR A 195 -36.31 24.61 24.75
C THR A 195 -35.21 24.46 23.71
N SER A 196 -35.54 24.90 22.50
CA SER A 196 -34.69 25.16 21.35
C SER A 196 -33.64 26.25 21.62
N GLY A 197 -32.43 26.08 21.10
CA GLY A 197 -31.43 27.15 21.04
C GLY A 197 -30.18 26.70 20.31
N GLY A 198 -30.03 27.12 19.05
CA GLY A 198 -28.79 26.96 18.30
C GLY A 198 -27.67 27.80 18.92
N SER A 199 -26.48 27.21 19.02
CA SER A 199 -25.24 27.96 19.18
C SER A 199 -24.08 27.12 18.65
N SER A 200 -23.49 27.63 17.57
CA SER A 200 -22.20 27.28 17.01
C SER A 200 -21.11 27.40 18.08
N GLY A 201 -20.72 26.27 18.67
CA GLY A 201 -19.63 26.18 19.64
C GLY A 201 -18.29 26.02 18.93
N GLY A 202 -17.47 27.07 18.99
CA GLY A 202 -16.10 27.10 18.49
C GLY A 202 -15.22 26.01 19.11
N ILE A 203 -14.27 25.54 18.30
CA ILE A 203 -13.25 24.58 18.71
C ILE A 203 -12.37 25.27 19.76
N ASN A 204 -12.42 24.75 20.98
CA ASN A 204 -11.59 25.18 22.09
C ASN A 204 -10.12 24.81 21.78
N SER A 205 -9.33 25.79 21.38
CA SER A 205 -7.89 25.66 21.13
C SER A 205 -7.17 25.46 22.47
N GLY A 206 -7.07 24.20 22.89
CA GLY A 206 -6.18 23.80 23.98
C GLY A 206 -4.73 24.07 23.57
N SER A 207 -4.15 25.12 24.15
CA SER A 207 -2.73 25.48 24.11
C SER A 207 -1.85 24.25 24.36
N SER A 208 -1.30 23.68 23.29
CA SER A 208 -0.18 22.77 23.37
C SER A 208 1.09 23.60 23.29
N THR A 209 1.81 23.69 24.40
CA THR A 209 3.14 24.29 24.45
C THR A 209 4.10 23.41 23.65
N THR A 210 4.17 23.64 22.35
CA THR A 210 5.22 23.10 21.49
C THR A 210 6.51 23.85 21.80
N SER A 211 7.47 23.17 22.41
CA SER A 211 8.86 23.63 22.40
C SER A 211 9.28 23.82 20.93
N SER A 212 9.73 25.03 20.62
CA SER A 212 10.12 25.49 19.29
C SER A 212 11.37 24.76 18.81
N GLY A 213 11.19 23.54 18.29
CA GLY A 213 12.15 22.88 17.42
C GLY A 213 11.89 23.34 15.99
N SER A 214 12.90 23.90 15.34
CA SER A 214 12.89 24.27 13.92
C SER A 214 12.49 23.08 13.04
N TRP A 215 11.27 23.08 12.52
CA TRP A 215 10.78 22.10 11.55
C TRP A 215 11.32 22.41 10.15
N SER A 216 12.60 22.13 9.90
CA SER A 216 13.04 21.92 8.52
C SER A 216 12.58 20.51 8.12
N GLY A 217 11.69 20.39 7.14
CA GLY A 217 11.07 19.14 6.68
C GLY A 217 12.07 18.06 6.27
N GLY A 218 12.61 17.36 7.26
CA GLY A 218 13.62 16.32 7.12
C GLY A 218 13.05 14.92 7.32
N TRP A 219 13.74 13.93 6.75
CA TRP A 219 13.47 12.53 7.02
C TRP A 219 14.13 12.12 8.34
N GLY A 220 13.41 11.38 9.18
CA GLY A 220 13.88 10.88 10.46
C GLY A 220 13.30 9.51 10.80
N GLU A 221 13.89 8.84 11.79
CA GLU A 221 13.26 7.66 12.37
C GLU A 221 12.00 8.11 13.14
N LEU A 222 10.86 7.48 12.86
CA LEU A 222 9.64 7.71 13.61
C LEU A 222 9.76 7.06 14.99
N LEU A 223 9.58 7.85 16.05
CA LEU A 223 9.52 7.38 17.43
C LEU A 223 8.12 7.57 17.99
N VAL A 224 7.62 6.58 18.75
CA VAL A 224 6.22 6.53 19.18
C VAL A 224 6.09 6.32 20.70
N LYS A 225 5.14 7.01 21.32
CA LYS A 225 4.55 6.68 22.62
C LYS A 225 3.04 6.57 22.47
N SER A 226 2.46 5.46 22.92
CA SER A 226 1.03 5.17 22.75
C SER A 226 0.44 4.57 24.04
N PRO A 227 -0.82 4.85 24.37
CA PRO A 227 -1.53 4.13 25.44
C PRO A 227 -1.66 2.63 25.16
N GLY A 228 -1.61 2.22 23.89
CA GLY A 228 -1.68 0.83 23.46
C GLY A 228 -0.31 0.14 23.32
N MET A 229 0.74 0.68 23.96
CA MET A 229 2.08 0.09 23.88
C MET A 229 2.10 -1.32 24.48
N PHE A 230 2.74 -2.26 23.79
CA PHE A 230 3.00 -3.60 24.29
C PHE A 230 3.84 -3.58 25.56
N LEU A 231 3.78 -4.68 26.32
CA LEU A 231 4.52 -4.77 27.58
C LEU A 231 6.02 -5.06 27.37
N ARG A 232 6.33 -6.01 26.48
CA ARG A 232 7.69 -6.48 26.18
C ARG A 232 7.67 -7.53 25.07
N TYR A 233 8.83 -7.79 24.48
CA TYR A 233 9.02 -9.03 23.73
C TYR A 233 9.14 -10.20 24.69
N TRP A 234 8.37 -11.27 24.45
CA TRP A 234 8.33 -12.42 25.33
C TRP A 234 9.70 -13.10 25.43
N ASN A 235 10.18 -13.29 26.66
CA ASN A 235 11.48 -13.89 26.97
C ASN A 235 12.69 -13.22 26.27
N LYS A 236 12.57 -11.92 25.97
CA LYS A 236 13.58 -11.14 25.24
C LYS A 236 13.84 -9.80 25.92
N PRO A 237 14.42 -9.79 27.14
CA PRO A 237 14.60 -8.57 27.92
C PRO A 237 15.58 -7.58 27.25
N LYS A 238 16.62 -8.07 26.59
CA LYS A 238 17.60 -7.24 25.89
C LYS A 238 16.98 -6.50 24.71
N GLU A 239 16.29 -7.22 23.83
CA GLU A 239 15.62 -6.63 22.67
C GLU A 239 14.46 -5.71 23.09
N THR A 240 13.82 -6.01 24.22
CA THR A 240 12.82 -5.11 24.80
C THR A 240 13.46 -3.80 25.22
N ALA A 241 14.58 -3.84 25.93
CA ALA A 241 15.28 -2.61 26.35
C ALA A 241 15.80 -1.81 25.14
N GLU A 242 16.37 -2.48 24.13
CA GLU A 242 16.91 -1.85 22.92
C GLU A 242 15.83 -1.23 22.02
N ALA A 243 14.58 -1.69 22.11
CA ALA A 243 13.47 -1.13 21.35
C ALA A 243 12.98 0.23 21.86
N PHE A 244 13.45 0.68 23.02
CA PHE A 244 13.13 2.01 23.55
C PHE A 244 14.38 2.89 23.66
N ASP A 245 14.22 4.19 23.44
CA ASP A 245 15.24 5.17 23.82
C ASP A 245 15.24 5.39 25.35
N PRO A 246 16.29 6.02 25.93
CA PRO A 246 16.36 6.30 27.37
C PRO A 246 15.19 7.12 27.91
N GLU A 247 14.52 7.90 27.05
CA GLU A 247 13.34 8.67 27.41
C GLU A 247 12.03 7.86 27.28
N GLY A 248 12.11 6.57 26.92
CA GLY A 248 10.98 5.64 26.82
C GLY A 248 10.18 5.75 25.52
N TRP A 249 10.75 6.32 24.45
CA TRP A 249 10.13 6.29 23.13
C TRP A 249 10.44 4.99 22.41
N PHE A 250 9.41 4.39 21.82
CA PHE A 250 9.58 3.19 21.01
C PHE A 250 10.20 3.52 19.65
N ARG A 251 11.26 2.78 19.30
CA ARG A 251 11.98 2.84 18.03
C ARG A 251 11.28 2.02 16.97
N THR A 252 10.60 2.68 16.03
CA THR A 252 9.83 1.96 15.00
C THR A 252 10.74 1.29 13.97
N GLY A 253 11.93 1.85 13.72
CA GLY A 253 12.77 1.53 12.57
C GLY A 253 12.19 1.94 11.22
N ASP A 254 11.06 2.66 11.21
CA ASP A 254 10.44 3.23 10.00
C ASP A 254 10.91 4.67 9.82
N ILE A 255 11.35 5.02 8.62
CA ILE A 255 11.70 6.38 8.25
C ILE A 255 10.45 7.12 7.82
N ALA A 256 10.28 8.33 8.35
CA ALA A 256 9.12 9.16 8.10
C ALA A 256 9.50 10.62 7.86
N SER A 257 8.56 11.37 7.31
CA SER A 257 8.56 12.83 7.29
C SER A 257 7.20 13.35 7.75
N VAL A 258 7.19 14.60 8.19
CA VAL A 258 5.96 15.32 8.55
C VAL A 258 5.95 16.66 7.82
N ASP A 259 4.78 17.03 7.30
CA ASP A 259 4.60 18.31 6.62
C ASP A 259 4.22 19.45 7.60
N SER A 260 4.09 20.66 7.06
CA SER A 260 3.71 21.87 7.82
C SER A 260 2.33 21.80 8.47
N HIS A 261 1.48 20.85 8.07
CA HIS A 261 0.13 20.64 8.61
C HIS A 261 0.07 19.45 9.58
N GLY A 262 1.22 18.84 9.89
CA GLY A 262 1.32 17.73 10.84
C GLY A 262 0.93 16.36 10.26
N TYR A 263 0.78 16.22 8.94
CA TYR A 263 0.50 14.94 8.30
C TYR A 263 1.79 14.15 8.07
N TRP A 264 1.76 12.89 8.45
CA TRP A 264 2.92 12.00 8.45
C TRP A 264 2.94 11.10 7.21
N GLN A 265 4.12 10.95 6.63
CA GLN A 265 4.37 10.04 5.51
C GLN A 265 5.42 9.01 5.92
N ILE A 266 5.18 7.74 5.58
CA ILE A 266 6.11 6.64 5.87
C ILE A 266 6.86 6.28 4.59
N HIS A 267 8.19 6.36 4.64
CA HIS A 267 9.08 6.11 3.51
C HIS A 267 9.61 4.68 3.48
N GLY A 268 9.34 3.90 4.53
CA GLY A 268 9.71 2.49 4.65
C GLY A 268 10.73 2.25 5.76
N ARG A 269 11.14 0.99 5.92
CA ARG A 269 12.10 0.57 6.94
C ARG A 269 13.49 1.06 6.61
N GLU A 270 14.16 1.70 7.57
CA GLU A 270 15.54 2.21 7.39
C GLU A 270 16.48 1.12 6.85
N SER A 271 16.36 -0.09 7.40
CA SER A 271 17.28 -1.19 7.12
C SER A 271 17.10 -1.89 5.78
N VAL A 272 15.96 -1.71 5.08
CA VAL A 272 15.64 -2.50 3.87
C VAL A 272 14.94 -1.72 2.75
N ASP A 273 14.23 -0.63 3.05
CA ASP A 273 13.46 0.13 2.06
C ASP A 273 14.10 1.48 1.70
N ILE A 274 15.13 1.91 2.44
CA ILE A 274 15.82 3.17 2.17
C ILE A 274 17.11 2.87 1.40
N ILE A 275 17.11 3.27 0.14
CA ILE A 275 18.23 3.11 -0.79
C ILE A 275 19.08 4.37 -0.76
N LYS A 276 20.38 4.23 -0.50
CA LYS A 276 21.37 5.31 -0.44
C LYS A 276 22.14 5.36 -1.76
N THR A 277 21.54 5.97 -2.78
CA THR A 277 22.08 6.04 -4.14
C THR A 277 22.54 7.45 -4.49
N ARG A 278 23.80 7.61 -4.93
CA ARG A 278 24.38 8.89 -5.37
C ARG A 278 24.19 10.04 -4.37
N GLY A 279 24.27 9.75 -3.08
CA GLY A 279 24.06 10.73 -2.00
C GLY A 279 22.59 11.05 -1.69
N TYR A 280 21.63 10.48 -2.43
CA TYR A 280 20.20 10.61 -2.17
C TYR A 280 19.68 9.47 -1.30
N LYS A 281 18.72 9.77 -0.43
CA LYS A 281 17.89 8.78 0.26
C LYS A 281 16.63 8.56 -0.58
N VAL A 282 16.43 7.33 -1.04
CA VAL A 282 15.35 6.97 -1.96
C VAL A 282 14.49 5.90 -1.30
N SER A 283 13.18 6.10 -1.26
CA SER A 283 12.24 5.06 -0.80
C SER A 283 12.02 4.03 -1.90
N ALA A 284 12.30 2.77 -1.59
CA ALA A 284 11.94 1.64 -2.43
C ALA A 284 10.42 1.55 -2.62
N LEU A 285 9.63 1.84 -1.58
CA LEU A 285 8.17 1.76 -1.61
C LEU A 285 7.56 2.75 -2.60
N GLU A 286 8.16 3.94 -2.73
CA GLU A 286 7.76 4.93 -3.73
C GLU A 286 7.93 4.39 -5.14
N ILE A 287 9.10 3.80 -5.43
CA ILE A 287 9.40 3.25 -6.75
C ILE A 287 8.53 2.02 -7.02
N GLU A 288 8.34 1.11 -6.05
CA GLU A 288 7.44 -0.03 -6.15
C GLU A 288 6.02 0.39 -6.52
N SER A 289 5.50 1.39 -5.81
CA SER A 289 4.16 1.94 -6.05
C SER A 289 4.04 2.48 -7.48
N LYS A 290 5.08 3.16 -7.98
CA LYS A 290 5.12 3.65 -9.36
C LYS A 290 5.22 2.51 -10.35
N LEU A 291 6.09 1.53 -10.14
CA LEU A 291 6.23 0.37 -11.05
C LEU A 291 4.93 -0.43 -11.20
N LEU A 292 4.12 -0.52 -10.14
CA LEU A 292 2.79 -1.16 -10.19
C LEU A 292 1.77 -0.41 -11.07
N GLU A 293 2.02 0.84 -11.45
CA GLU A 293 1.20 1.56 -12.43
C GLU A 293 1.51 1.13 -13.88
N HIS A 294 2.58 0.35 -14.11
CA HIS A 294 2.94 -0.13 -15.43
C HIS A 294 1.97 -1.24 -15.89
N PRO A 295 1.36 -1.16 -17.10
CA PRO A 295 0.34 -2.11 -17.54
C PRO A 295 0.75 -3.58 -17.54
N LEU A 296 2.05 -3.86 -17.74
CA LEU A 296 2.59 -5.21 -17.72
C LEU A 296 3.04 -5.70 -16.35
N VAL A 297 3.15 -4.84 -15.32
CA VAL A 297 3.71 -5.23 -14.02
C VAL A 297 2.58 -5.61 -13.07
N SER A 298 2.59 -6.85 -12.59
CA SER A 298 1.60 -7.37 -11.63
C SER A 298 2.10 -7.33 -10.18
N GLU A 299 3.40 -7.52 -9.97
CA GLU A 299 4.08 -7.34 -8.67
C GLU A 299 5.42 -6.63 -8.89
N ALA A 300 5.83 -5.77 -7.95
CA ALA A 300 7.11 -5.10 -7.98
C ALA A 300 7.75 -5.08 -6.59
N VAL A 301 9.04 -5.33 -6.52
CA VAL A 301 9.89 -5.19 -5.33
C VAL A 301 11.13 -4.44 -5.72
N VAL A 302 11.49 -3.40 -4.97
CA VAL A 302 12.65 -2.56 -5.22
C VAL A 302 13.61 -2.68 -4.05
N LEU A 303 14.90 -2.81 -4.36
CA LEU A 303 15.95 -2.94 -3.37
C LEU A 303 17.21 -2.20 -3.82
N GLY A 304 17.96 -1.72 -2.84
CA GLY A 304 19.32 -1.23 -3.04
C GLY A 304 20.24 -2.42 -3.22
N VAL A 305 21.04 -2.40 -4.28
CA VAL A 305 22.09 -3.41 -4.50
C VAL A 305 23.45 -2.71 -4.50
N PRO A 306 24.51 -3.31 -3.93
CA PRO A 306 25.83 -2.70 -3.92
C PRO A 306 26.28 -2.28 -5.31
N ASP A 307 26.82 -1.07 -5.40
CA ASP A 307 27.31 -0.46 -6.63
C ASP A 307 28.51 0.44 -6.35
N ARG A 308 29.60 0.25 -7.10
CA ARG A 308 30.88 0.94 -6.85
C ARG A 308 30.82 2.44 -7.06
N GLU A 309 29.96 2.92 -7.96
CA GLU A 309 29.87 4.33 -8.32
C GLU A 309 28.78 5.04 -7.51
N GLN A 310 27.68 4.34 -7.23
CA GLN A 310 26.47 4.93 -6.65
C GLN A 310 26.36 4.69 -5.14
N GLY A 311 27.23 3.85 -4.56
CA GLY A 311 27.04 3.23 -3.26
C GLY A 311 26.02 2.10 -3.35
N GLU A 312 24.78 2.46 -3.66
CA GLU A 312 23.72 1.52 -4.01
C GLU A 312 23.10 1.88 -5.36
N ALA A 313 22.90 0.88 -6.22
CA ALA A 313 22.08 0.99 -7.41
C ALA A 313 20.63 0.58 -7.09
N VAL A 314 19.66 1.25 -7.72
CA VAL A 314 18.24 0.88 -7.62
C VAL A 314 17.97 -0.33 -8.50
N ALA A 315 17.63 -1.47 -7.90
CA ALA A 315 17.23 -2.68 -8.61
C ALA A 315 15.73 -2.96 -8.45
N ALA A 316 15.06 -3.27 -9.56
CA ALA A 316 13.67 -3.71 -9.59
C ALA A 316 13.58 -5.22 -9.86
N VAL A 317 12.79 -5.92 -9.06
CA VAL A 317 12.36 -7.30 -9.29
C VAL A 317 10.86 -7.26 -9.57
N VAL A 318 10.44 -7.71 -10.75
CA VAL A 318 9.04 -7.60 -11.20
C VAL A 318 8.48 -8.96 -11.59
N VAL A 319 7.19 -9.14 -11.32
CA VAL A 319 6.35 -10.19 -11.92
C VAL A 319 5.49 -9.51 -12.97
N LEU A 320 5.33 -10.15 -14.13
CA LEU A 320 4.51 -9.60 -15.20
C LEU A 320 3.08 -10.15 -15.14
N GLY A 321 2.11 -9.32 -15.51
CA GLY A 321 0.71 -9.72 -15.61
C GLY A 321 0.48 -10.56 -16.87
N SER A 322 -0.29 -11.63 -16.74
CA SER A 322 -0.91 -12.28 -17.90
C SER A 322 -2.02 -11.37 -18.43
N THR A 323 -1.76 -10.74 -19.59
CA THR A 323 -2.65 -9.91 -20.43
C THR A 323 -2.64 -8.39 -20.22
N LEU A 324 -2.45 -7.69 -21.35
CA LEU A 324 -2.67 -6.26 -21.57
C LEU A 324 -4.15 -5.90 -21.35
N PRO A 325 -4.49 -4.74 -20.75
CA PRO A 325 -5.83 -4.20 -20.87
C PRO A 325 -6.13 -3.88 -22.34
N HIS A 326 -7.13 -4.56 -22.91
CA HIS A 326 -7.77 -4.18 -24.18
C HIS A 326 -8.54 -2.86 -24.02
N HIS A 327 -7.84 -1.74 -23.99
CA HIS A 327 -8.44 -0.42 -24.16
C HIS A 327 -7.70 0.32 -25.28
N GLN A 328 -7.94 -0.09 -26.54
CA GLN A 328 -7.76 0.82 -27.69
C GLN A 328 -8.44 0.43 -29.01
N ASN A 329 -9.19 -0.68 -29.11
CA ASN A 329 -9.79 -1.09 -30.41
C ASN A 329 -11.30 -0.86 -30.59
N HIS A 330 -12.06 -0.40 -29.58
CA HIS A 330 -13.52 -0.25 -29.75
C HIS A 330 -13.94 0.87 -30.73
N HIS A 331 -13.07 1.82 -31.07
CA HIS A 331 -13.39 2.83 -32.09
C HIS A 331 -13.13 2.38 -33.53
N ARG A 332 -12.33 1.33 -33.76
CA ARG A 332 -12.01 0.87 -35.11
C ARG A 332 -12.94 -0.24 -35.59
N THR A 333 -13.42 -1.10 -34.70
CA THR A 333 -14.33 -2.19 -35.05
C THR A 333 -15.72 -1.69 -35.44
N ASN A 334 -16.25 -0.66 -34.76
CA ASN A 334 -17.54 -0.08 -35.14
C ASN A 334 -17.47 0.68 -36.47
N HIS A 335 -16.35 1.36 -36.77
CA HIS A 335 -16.22 2.08 -38.05
C HIS A 335 -16.08 1.13 -39.24
N GLN A 336 -15.37 -0.01 -39.07
CA GLN A 336 -15.25 -1.04 -40.11
C GLN A 336 -16.55 -1.85 -40.29
N GLN A 337 -17.25 -2.20 -39.21
CA GLN A 337 -18.55 -2.88 -39.32
C GLN A 337 -19.63 -1.97 -39.90
N GLN A 338 -19.62 -0.68 -39.56
CA GLN A 338 -20.56 0.30 -40.12
C GLN A 338 -20.24 0.63 -41.59
N GLN A 339 -18.96 0.65 -42.00
CA GLN A 339 -18.57 0.80 -43.41
C GLN A 339 -18.89 -0.46 -44.24
N GLN A 340 -18.73 -1.67 -43.69
CA GLN A 340 -19.11 -2.91 -44.36
C GLN A 340 -20.64 -3.04 -44.50
N GLN A 341 -21.42 -2.64 -43.49
CA GLN A 341 -22.88 -2.56 -43.61
C GLN A 341 -23.33 -1.52 -44.64
N TYR A 342 -22.65 -0.38 -44.73
CA TYR A 342 -22.95 0.66 -45.71
C TYR A 342 -22.60 0.22 -47.15
N GLN A 343 -21.52 -0.53 -47.32
CA GLN A 343 -21.14 -1.12 -48.62
C GLN A 343 -22.07 -2.28 -49.03
N GLN A 344 -22.54 -3.11 -48.09
CA GLN A 344 -23.51 -4.18 -48.41
C GLN A 344 -24.90 -3.66 -48.76
N GLN A 345 -25.30 -2.48 -48.25
CA GLN A 345 -26.58 -1.86 -48.61
C GLN A 345 -26.56 -1.10 -49.94
N HIS A 346 -25.39 -0.90 -50.57
CA HIS A 346 -25.24 -0.13 -51.80
C HIS A 346 -24.80 -0.94 -53.04
N VAL A 347 -24.83 -2.27 -53.00
CA VAL A 347 -24.51 -3.12 -54.16
C VAL A 347 -25.76 -3.56 -54.95
N ASP A 348 -26.97 -3.42 -54.41
CA ASP A 348 -28.22 -3.73 -55.13
C ASP A 348 -28.75 -2.51 -55.90
N SER A 349 -28.00 -2.00 -56.88
CA SER A 349 -28.51 -1.12 -57.94
C SER A 349 -27.48 -0.91 -59.07
N ALA A 350 -27.60 -1.72 -60.13
CA ALA A 350 -27.42 -1.40 -61.55
C ALA A 350 -26.60 -2.46 -62.35
N PRO A 351 -26.89 -2.64 -63.66
CA PRO A 351 -26.71 -3.91 -64.35
C PRO A 351 -25.60 -3.93 -65.42
N GLY A 352 -25.07 -5.13 -65.69
CA GLY A 352 -24.85 -5.63 -67.06
C GLY A 352 -23.47 -5.52 -67.73
N SER A 353 -22.97 -6.69 -68.18
CA SER A 353 -21.96 -6.96 -69.23
C SER A 353 -20.47 -6.78 -68.84
N SER A 354 -19.48 -7.56 -69.29
CA SER A 354 -19.39 -8.83 -70.04
C SER A 354 -17.91 -9.24 -70.08
N HIS A 355 -17.65 -10.56 -70.14
CA HIS A 355 -16.48 -11.25 -70.70
C HIS A 355 -15.06 -11.03 -70.13
N GLY A 356 -14.37 -12.16 -69.86
CA GLY A 356 -12.90 -12.23 -69.88
C GLY A 356 -12.29 -13.29 -68.98
N GLU A 357 -12.46 -14.58 -69.31
CA GLU A 357 -11.72 -15.70 -68.72
C GLU A 357 -10.32 -15.78 -69.36
N VAL A 358 -9.24 -15.78 -68.56
CA VAL A 358 -7.92 -16.30 -68.96
C VAL A 358 -7.27 -17.02 -67.79
N LYS A 359 -6.99 -18.31 -67.99
CA LYS A 359 -6.16 -19.20 -67.18
C LYS A 359 -4.68 -19.04 -67.58
N ASN A 360 -3.76 -19.22 -66.63
CA ASN A 360 -2.68 -20.21 -66.64
C ASN A 360 -1.70 -19.92 -65.49
N GLU A 361 -1.43 -20.90 -64.61
CA GLU A 361 -0.26 -21.80 -64.63
C GLU A 361 1.04 -20.97 -64.54
N GLY A 362 1.91 -21.07 -63.53
CA GLY A 362 2.32 -22.22 -62.72
C GLY A 362 3.84 -22.27 -62.86
N GLU A 363 4.60 -22.11 -61.77
CA GLU A 363 6.02 -22.52 -61.75
C GLU A 363 6.46 -22.81 -60.32
N GLU A 364 6.78 -24.08 -60.10
CA GLU A 364 7.40 -24.65 -58.91
C GLU A 364 8.88 -24.26 -58.84
N GLY A 365 9.35 -23.96 -57.63
CA GLY A 365 10.76 -23.75 -57.33
C GLY A 365 11.07 -24.27 -55.94
N THR A 366 11.57 -25.49 -55.92
CA THR A 366 11.95 -26.35 -54.78
C THR A 366 12.87 -25.69 -53.75
N GLY A 367 12.57 -25.85 -52.46
CA GLY A 367 13.46 -25.53 -51.35
C GLY A 367 13.05 -26.27 -50.08
N VAL A 368 13.89 -27.23 -49.68
CA VAL A 368 13.65 -28.30 -48.72
C VAL A 368 13.43 -27.81 -47.28
N ALA A 369 12.57 -28.58 -46.59
CA ALA A 369 12.13 -28.47 -45.22
C ALA A 369 13.25 -28.38 -44.17
N ASP A 370 13.02 -27.56 -43.14
CA ASP A 370 13.32 -27.95 -41.77
C ASP A 370 12.08 -27.71 -40.89
N SER A 371 11.77 -28.72 -40.11
CA SER A 371 10.52 -28.95 -39.41
C SER A 371 10.74 -28.79 -37.91
N SER A 372 10.18 -27.73 -37.32
CA SER A 372 9.52 -27.80 -36.01
C SER A 372 8.89 -26.46 -35.66
N GLU A 373 7.65 -26.28 -36.11
CA GLU A 373 6.69 -25.45 -35.39
C GLU A 373 6.37 -26.14 -34.06
N THR A 374 6.89 -25.60 -32.97
CA THR A 374 6.23 -25.69 -31.66
C THR A 374 5.99 -24.28 -31.17
N ALA A 375 4.73 -23.86 -31.29
CA ALA A 375 4.20 -22.68 -30.64
C ALA A 375 4.45 -22.76 -29.11
N SER A 376 5.25 -21.85 -28.58
CA SER A 376 5.21 -21.52 -27.15
C SER A 376 4.79 -20.07 -27.01
N GLY A 377 3.67 -19.85 -26.31
CA GLY A 377 3.06 -18.53 -26.11
C GLY A 377 4.06 -17.58 -25.47
N GLY A 378 4.41 -16.51 -26.19
CA GLY A 378 5.34 -15.50 -25.70
C GLY A 378 4.78 -14.82 -24.45
N HIS A 379 5.40 -15.07 -23.30
CA HIS A 379 5.22 -14.21 -22.14
C HIS A 379 5.65 -12.78 -22.53
N PRO A 380 4.90 -11.73 -22.14
CA PRO A 380 5.33 -10.36 -22.42
C PRO A 380 6.72 -10.16 -21.82
N MET A 381 7.72 -9.78 -22.64
CA MET A 381 9.05 -9.46 -22.11
C MET A 381 9.12 -7.96 -21.86
N LEU A 382 9.24 -7.56 -20.60
CA LEU A 382 9.57 -6.19 -20.21
C LEU A 382 11.09 -6.06 -20.09
N THR A 383 11.71 -5.31 -20.99
CA THR A 383 13.16 -5.06 -20.95
C THR A 383 13.51 -3.93 -19.97
N LEU A 384 14.78 -3.87 -19.55
CA LEU A 384 15.26 -2.80 -18.69
C LEU A 384 15.13 -1.43 -19.36
N ASP A 385 15.42 -1.32 -20.65
CA ASP A 385 15.36 -0.04 -21.36
C ASP A 385 13.92 0.48 -21.53
N GLU A 386 12.97 -0.42 -21.80
CA GLU A 386 11.54 -0.06 -21.81
C GLU A 386 11.08 0.40 -20.42
N LEU A 387 11.44 -0.34 -19.37
CA LEU A 387 11.12 0.04 -18.00
C LEU A 387 11.73 1.40 -17.64
N ARG A 388 12.99 1.65 -18.00
CA ARG A 388 13.69 2.91 -17.74
C ARG A 388 13.06 4.06 -18.48
N LYS A 389 12.77 3.89 -19.77
CA LYS A 389 12.09 4.89 -20.60
C LYS A 389 10.75 5.26 -19.96
N TRP A 390 9.96 4.27 -19.56
CA TRP A 390 8.67 4.48 -18.91
C TRP A 390 8.77 5.11 -17.51
N ALA A 391 9.74 4.67 -16.69
CA ALA A 391 9.92 5.15 -15.32
C ALA A 391 10.49 6.58 -15.28
N SER A 392 11.33 6.95 -16.24
CA SER A 392 11.94 8.28 -16.32
C SER A 392 10.93 9.41 -16.47
N THR A 393 9.71 9.13 -16.95
CA THR A 393 8.63 10.12 -17.05
C THR A 393 7.80 10.25 -15.77
N ARG A 394 8.07 9.44 -14.74
CA ARG A 394 7.24 9.29 -13.53
C ARG A 394 8.02 9.48 -12.22
N VAL A 395 9.31 9.21 -12.23
CA VAL A 395 10.20 9.41 -11.09
C VAL A 395 11.45 10.18 -11.51
N ALA A 396 12.07 10.88 -10.57
CA ALA A 396 13.32 11.59 -10.82
C ALA A 396 14.41 10.62 -11.29
N GLY A 397 15.35 11.10 -12.13
CA GLY A 397 16.34 10.24 -12.80
C GLY A 397 17.17 9.35 -11.87
N TYR A 398 17.49 9.82 -10.65
CA TYR A 398 18.23 9.03 -9.65
C TYR A 398 17.39 7.93 -8.97
N LYS A 399 16.06 7.93 -9.14
CA LYS A 399 15.14 6.88 -8.66
C LYS A 399 14.83 5.83 -9.72
N VAL A 400 15.22 6.08 -10.98
CA VAL A 400 14.96 5.16 -12.09
C VAL A 400 15.77 3.88 -11.88
N PRO A 401 15.15 2.68 -11.89
CA PRO A 401 15.88 1.43 -11.76
C PRO A 401 16.98 1.30 -12.81
N SER A 402 18.20 1.00 -12.37
CA SER A 402 19.34 0.74 -13.25
C SER A 402 19.57 -0.76 -13.45
N ARG A 403 18.85 -1.61 -12.71
CA ARG A 403 18.89 -3.07 -12.81
C ARG A 403 17.47 -3.63 -12.76
N LEU A 404 17.20 -4.65 -13.56
CA LEU A 404 15.89 -5.32 -13.63
C LEU A 404 16.06 -6.84 -13.56
N ARG A 405 15.20 -7.49 -12.78
CA ARG A 405 14.97 -8.94 -12.82
C ARG A 405 13.49 -9.20 -13.01
N VAL A 406 13.14 -9.92 -14.07
CA VAL A 406 11.79 -10.45 -14.28
C VAL A 406 11.75 -11.86 -13.71
N VAL A 407 10.76 -12.16 -12.88
CA VAL A 407 10.54 -13.48 -12.27
C VAL A 407 9.11 -13.94 -12.49
N ASP A 408 8.90 -15.25 -12.66
CA ASP A 408 7.56 -15.81 -12.89
C ASP A 408 6.64 -15.64 -11.67
N LYS A 409 7.24 -15.69 -10.48
CA LYS A 409 6.55 -15.51 -9.20
C LYS A 409 7.49 -14.90 -8.19
N MET A 410 6.98 -13.98 -7.38
CA MET A 410 7.76 -13.36 -6.31
C MET A 410 8.10 -14.37 -5.20
N PRO A 411 9.41 -14.57 -4.87
CA PRO A 411 9.81 -15.41 -3.75
C PRO A 411 9.27 -14.89 -2.41
N ARG A 412 8.65 -15.78 -1.63
CA ARG A 412 8.00 -15.45 -0.35
C ARG A 412 8.33 -16.52 0.68
N ASN A 413 8.38 -16.11 1.95
CA ASN A 413 8.52 -17.05 3.06
C ASN A 413 7.20 -17.78 3.36
N VAL A 414 7.22 -18.71 4.34
CA VAL A 414 6.05 -19.49 4.79
C VAL A 414 4.86 -18.60 5.18
N MET A 415 5.13 -17.37 5.65
CA MET A 415 4.12 -16.38 6.02
C MET A 415 3.63 -15.51 4.84
N GLY A 416 4.01 -15.82 3.60
CA GLY A 416 3.63 -15.08 2.41
C GLY A 416 4.33 -13.72 2.25
N LYS A 417 5.31 -13.40 3.09
CA LYS A 417 6.06 -12.13 3.02
C LYS A 417 7.28 -12.25 2.12
N VAL A 418 7.55 -11.18 1.37
CA VAL A 418 8.79 -11.03 0.62
C VAL A 418 9.89 -10.57 1.56
N ASN A 419 11.06 -11.20 1.50
CA ASN A 419 12.25 -10.76 2.23
C ASN A 419 13.28 -10.20 1.25
N LYS A 420 13.47 -8.87 1.25
CA LYS A 420 14.40 -8.19 0.35
C LYS A 420 15.86 -8.64 0.52
N LYS A 421 16.26 -9.09 1.72
CA LYS A 421 17.61 -9.62 1.96
C LYS A 421 17.83 -10.96 1.27
N ASP A 422 16.80 -11.82 1.28
CA ASP A 422 16.85 -13.10 0.56
C ASP A 422 16.86 -12.86 -0.95
N LEU A 423 16.02 -11.94 -1.47
CA LEU A 423 16.05 -11.56 -2.88
C LEU A 423 17.41 -11.01 -3.33
N LEU A 424 18.04 -10.16 -2.51
CA LEU A 424 19.38 -9.64 -2.79
C LEU A 424 20.38 -10.80 -2.94
N ARG A 425 20.36 -11.76 -2.02
CA ARG A 425 21.25 -12.92 -2.04
C ARG A 425 20.99 -13.82 -3.25
N ASP A 426 19.71 -14.11 -3.52
CA ASP A 426 19.34 -15.17 -4.47
C ASP A 426 19.31 -14.67 -5.92
N LEU A 427 18.92 -13.40 -6.16
CA LEU A 427 18.77 -12.84 -7.52
C LEU A 427 19.94 -11.94 -7.95
N PHE A 428 20.77 -11.52 -6.99
CA PHE A 428 21.94 -10.67 -7.21
C PHE A 428 23.23 -11.21 -6.55
N PRO A 429 23.57 -12.52 -6.66
CA PRO A 429 24.65 -13.15 -5.89
C PRO A 429 26.04 -12.58 -6.21
N ARG A 430 26.30 -12.20 -7.47
CA ARG A 430 27.61 -11.68 -7.92
C ARG A 430 27.96 -10.29 -7.37
N LEU A 431 27.02 -9.65 -6.66
CA LEU A 431 27.14 -8.26 -6.21
C LEU A 431 27.37 -8.16 -4.69
N GLN A 432 27.44 -9.32 -4.00
CA GLN A 432 27.73 -9.39 -2.56
C GLN A 432 29.23 -9.63 -2.26
N GLN A 433 30.06 -9.90 -3.27
CA GLN A 433 31.46 -10.31 -3.11
C GLN A 433 32.50 -9.21 -3.39
N SER A 434 32.11 -7.93 -3.45
CA SER A 434 33.04 -6.83 -3.76
C SER A 434 33.15 -5.79 -2.67
#